data_AF-A0A6S6WSG5-F1
#
_entry.id   AF-A0A6S6WSG5-F1
#
_cell.length_a   1.000
_cell.length_b   1.000
_cell.length_c   1.000
_cell.angle_alpha   90.00
_cell.angle_beta   90.00
_cell.angle_gamma   90.00
#
_symmetry.space_group_name_H-M   'P 1'
#
loop_
_entity.id
_entity.type
_entity.pdbx_description
1 polymer ?
#
loop_
_entity_poly.entity_id
_entity_poly.type
_entity_poly.pdbx_seq_one_letter_code
_entity_poly.pdbx_strand_id
1 'polypeptide(L)'
;MKKMQVEVTTLTTLANNVYRVILTLPEAISFSAGQYLQVVMGERDKRPFSIASCPSNTNTLELHIGAAPDNPYAMEVLEQMREQGKATIEVPLGQADYRADSERPMILIAGGTGFSYTWSILQAHLRAASTRPVTLYWGGRGAADLYYDEKLRELSEQHSHFHYRPVIEHADESWHGAIGLVHHAVLEEQSDLNEADVYVAGRFEMVRVIRDDFHAQGLPLEQLYGDALAFI
;
A
#
# COMPACT_ATOMS: atom_id res chain seq x y z
N MET A 1 -9.08 6.95 16.96
CA MET A 1 -9.99 5.95 16.36
C MET A 1 -11.44 6.41 16.56
N LYS A 2 -12.18 6.55 15.48
CA LYS A 2 -13.62 6.82 15.43
C LYS A 2 -14.33 5.64 14.75
N LYS A 3 -15.55 5.33 15.19
CA LYS A 3 -16.45 4.39 14.51
C LYS A 3 -17.54 5.17 13.81
N MET A 4 -17.78 4.92 12.52
CA MET A 4 -18.76 5.67 11.73
C MET A 4 -19.36 4.82 10.60
N GLN A 5 -20.58 5.17 10.19
CA GLN A 5 -21.17 4.67 8.95
C GLN A 5 -20.76 5.59 7.80
N VAL A 6 -20.37 5.00 6.68
CA VAL A 6 -19.90 5.69 5.47
C VAL A 6 -20.69 5.22 4.26
N GLU A 7 -20.77 6.06 3.23
CA GLU A 7 -21.41 5.71 1.96
C GLU A 7 -20.39 5.16 0.97
N VAL A 8 -20.75 4.10 0.26
CA VAL A 8 -19.92 3.51 -0.80
C VAL A 8 -20.29 4.17 -2.12
N THR A 9 -19.52 5.16 -2.54
CA THR A 9 -19.83 5.96 -3.73
C THR A 9 -19.20 5.41 -5.00
N THR A 10 -18.19 4.56 -4.89
CA THR A 10 -17.60 3.86 -6.04
C THR A 10 -17.16 2.48 -5.61
N LEU A 11 -17.48 1.48 -6.44
CA LEU A 11 -16.96 0.12 -6.35
C LEU A 11 -16.72 -0.36 -7.78
N THR A 12 -15.47 -0.34 -8.23
CA THR A 12 -15.08 -0.71 -9.59
C THR A 12 -13.89 -1.67 -9.59
N THR A 13 -13.77 -2.47 -10.65
CA THR A 13 -12.63 -3.38 -10.83
C THR A 13 -11.41 -2.59 -11.33
N LEU A 14 -10.24 -2.80 -10.71
CA LEU A 14 -8.94 -2.26 -11.14
C LEU A 14 -8.13 -3.29 -11.93
N ALA A 15 -8.13 -4.53 -11.47
CA ALA A 15 -7.46 -5.67 -12.07
C ALA A 15 -8.18 -6.96 -11.67
N ASN A 16 -7.67 -8.11 -12.11
CA ASN A 16 -8.20 -9.40 -11.73
C ASN A 16 -8.29 -9.52 -10.21
N ASN A 17 -9.52 -9.62 -9.69
CA ASN A 17 -9.82 -9.73 -8.27
C ASN A 17 -9.35 -8.54 -7.41
N VAL A 18 -9.08 -7.36 -7.99
CA VAL A 18 -8.75 -6.15 -7.24
C VAL A 18 -9.80 -5.08 -7.52
N TYR A 19 -10.33 -4.49 -6.46
CA TYR A 19 -11.43 -3.55 -6.53
C TYR A 19 -11.04 -2.22 -5.90
N ARG A 20 -11.36 -1.12 -6.59
CA ARG A 20 -11.32 0.24 -6.06
C ARG A 20 -12.61 0.53 -5.33
N VAL A 21 -12.50 0.95 -4.07
CA VAL A 21 -13.64 1.41 -3.28
C VAL A 21 -13.41 2.85 -2.87
N ILE A 22 -14.37 3.73 -3.14
CA ILE A 22 -14.39 5.10 -2.61
C ILE A 22 -15.49 5.19 -1.56
N LEU A 23 -15.11 5.61 -0.36
CA LEU A 23 -15.98 5.83 0.78
C LEU A 23 -16.15 7.33 0.99
N THR A 24 -17.38 7.82 1.03
CA THR A 24 -17.70 9.20 1.43
C THR A 24 -17.99 9.22 2.93
N LEU A 25 -17.29 10.10 3.63
CA LEU A 25 -17.36 10.22 5.08
C LEU A 25 -18.44 11.22 5.49
N PRO A 26 -19.22 10.96 6.55
CA PRO A 26 -20.24 11.89 7.04
C PRO A 26 -19.63 13.12 7.74
N GLU A 27 -18.39 13.00 8.21
CA GLU A 27 -17.60 14.09 8.76
C GLU A 27 -16.14 13.92 8.33
N ALA A 28 -15.42 15.04 8.24
CA ALA A 28 -14.01 15.02 7.91
C ALA A 28 -13.20 14.27 8.97
N ILE A 29 -12.23 13.47 8.54
CA ILE A 29 -11.27 12.81 9.44
C ILE A 29 -9.84 13.27 9.14
N SER A 30 -9.01 13.23 10.18
CA SER A 30 -7.56 13.35 10.06
C SER A 30 -6.94 11.98 10.24
N PHE A 31 -6.00 11.64 9.35
CA PHE A 31 -5.21 10.40 9.39
C PHE A 31 -3.82 10.68 8.79
N SER A 32 -2.83 9.84 9.10
CA SER A 32 -1.51 9.88 8.48
C SER A 32 -1.43 8.92 7.30
N ALA A 33 -0.63 9.26 6.28
CA ALA A 33 -0.40 8.37 5.15
C ALA A 33 0.25 7.06 5.63
N GLY A 34 -0.23 5.93 5.14
CA GLY A 34 0.16 4.60 5.62
C GLY A 34 -0.79 4.01 6.68
N GLN A 35 -1.74 4.78 7.22
CA GLN A 35 -2.75 4.23 8.13
C GLN A 35 -3.81 3.40 7.40
N TYR A 36 -4.49 2.55 8.16
CA TYR A 36 -5.58 1.69 7.68
C TYR A 36 -6.89 1.97 8.41
N LEU A 37 -7.97 1.41 7.87
CA LEU A 37 -9.27 1.33 8.52
C LEU A 37 -9.69 -0.13 8.69
N GLN A 38 -10.66 -0.37 9.57
CA GLN A 38 -11.31 -1.67 9.66
C GLN A 38 -12.77 -1.54 9.23
N VAL A 39 -13.23 -2.45 8.36
CA VAL A 39 -14.67 -2.62 8.08
C VAL A 39 -15.26 -3.54 9.16
N VAL A 40 -16.32 -3.08 9.82
CA VAL A 40 -17.02 -3.81 10.87
C VAL A 40 -18.08 -4.69 10.23
N MET A 41 -17.80 -5.99 10.14
CA MET A 41 -18.72 -7.02 9.63
C MET A 41 -19.52 -7.68 10.77
N GLY A 42 -19.05 -7.54 12.02
CA GLY A 42 -19.74 -7.97 13.24
C GLY A 42 -19.01 -7.46 14.48
N GLU A 43 -19.51 -7.76 15.68
CA GLU A 43 -18.88 -7.28 16.93
C GLU A 43 -17.43 -7.74 17.09
N ARG A 44 -17.12 -8.95 16.60
CA ARG A 44 -15.78 -9.56 16.65
C ARG A 44 -15.15 -9.78 15.27
N ASP A 45 -15.83 -9.36 14.21
CA ASP A 45 -15.35 -9.47 12.84
C ASP A 45 -15.07 -8.07 12.28
N LYS A 46 -13.78 -7.72 12.27
CA LYS A 46 -13.26 -6.43 11.83
C LYS A 46 -12.15 -6.68 10.83
N ARG A 47 -12.33 -6.19 9.60
CA ARG A 47 -11.48 -6.53 8.47
C ARG A 47 -10.62 -5.33 8.06
N PRO A 48 -9.28 -5.40 8.23
CA PRO A 48 -8.41 -4.25 7.99
C PRO A 48 -8.13 -4.05 6.49
N PHE A 49 -8.16 -2.79 6.05
CA PHE A 49 -7.77 -2.36 4.71
C PHE A 49 -7.00 -1.05 4.78
N SER A 50 -5.80 -1.03 4.19
CA SER A 50 -4.97 0.18 4.10
C SER A 50 -5.67 1.27 3.31
N ILE A 51 -5.59 2.51 3.79
CA ILE A 51 -6.13 3.67 3.07
C ILE A 51 -5.18 3.98 1.92
N ALA A 52 -5.69 4.03 0.69
CA ALA A 52 -4.93 4.31 -0.53
C ALA A 52 -4.88 5.81 -0.88
N SER A 53 -5.84 6.60 -0.41
CA SER A 53 -5.90 8.04 -0.67
C SER A 53 -4.89 8.83 0.17
N CYS A 54 -4.55 10.02 -0.30
CA CYS A 54 -3.72 10.98 0.44
C CYS A 54 -4.48 11.58 1.64
N PRO A 55 -3.84 11.78 2.81
CA PRO A 55 -4.38 12.47 3.99
C PRO A 55 -5.05 13.83 3.77
N SER A 56 -4.65 14.56 2.72
CA SER A 56 -5.30 15.84 2.38
C SER A 56 -6.76 15.66 1.93
N ASN A 57 -7.16 14.45 1.54
CA ASN A 57 -8.55 14.12 1.22
C ASN A 57 -9.27 13.75 2.53
N THR A 58 -9.89 14.73 3.16
CA THR A 58 -10.47 14.55 4.50
C THR A 58 -11.91 14.05 4.49
N ASN A 59 -12.61 14.13 3.35
CA ASN A 59 -14.03 13.77 3.20
C ASN A 59 -14.24 12.43 2.47
N THR A 60 -13.19 11.88 1.85
CA THR A 60 -13.26 10.62 1.12
C THR A 60 -12.06 9.75 1.42
N LEU A 61 -12.28 8.45 1.49
CA LEU A 61 -11.21 7.44 1.59
C LEU A 61 -11.26 6.52 0.38
N GLU A 62 -10.10 6.22 -0.17
CA GLU A 62 -9.94 5.23 -1.24
C GLU A 62 -9.30 3.95 -0.68
N LEU A 63 -9.79 2.79 -1.09
CA LEU A 63 -9.23 1.48 -0.77
C LEU A 63 -9.00 0.68 -2.05
N HIS A 64 -7.93 -0.12 -2.10
CA HIS A 64 -7.80 -1.19 -3.09
C HIS A 64 -7.90 -2.54 -2.39
N ILE A 65 -8.99 -3.26 -2.64
CA ILE A 65 -9.32 -4.52 -1.97
C ILE A 65 -9.05 -5.67 -2.93
N GLY A 66 -8.10 -6.53 -2.55
CA GLY A 66 -7.82 -7.78 -3.25
C GLY A 66 -8.70 -8.89 -2.69
N ALA A 67 -9.55 -9.48 -3.53
CA ALA A 67 -10.52 -10.50 -3.16
C ALA A 67 -10.35 -11.74 -4.04
N ALA A 68 -9.29 -12.49 -3.77
CA ALA A 68 -9.00 -13.72 -4.50
C ALA A 68 -10.11 -14.77 -4.26
N PRO A 69 -10.51 -15.56 -5.29
CA PRO A 69 -11.65 -16.48 -5.19
C PRO A 69 -11.50 -17.56 -4.12
N ASP A 70 -10.27 -17.89 -3.75
CA ASP A 70 -9.91 -18.87 -2.72
C ASP A 70 -10.00 -18.32 -1.29
N ASN A 71 -10.22 -17.01 -1.12
CA ASN A 71 -10.37 -16.37 0.18
C ASN A 71 -11.59 -15.42 0.21
N PRO A 72 -12.73 -15.85 0.78
CA PRO A 72 -13.95 -15.03 0.81
C PRO A 72 -13.85 -13.80 1.72
N TYR A 73 -12.80 -13.70 2.56
CA TYR A 73 -12.64 -12.64 3.56
C TYR A 73 -12.76 -11.22 3.01
N ALA A 74 -12.18 -10.95 1.85
CA ALA A 74 -12.33 -9.64 1.21
C ALA A 74 -13.57 -9.56 0.32
N MET A 75 -14.02 -10.68 -0.25
CA MET A 75 -15.18 -10.72 -1.15
C MET A 75 -16.48 -10.40 -0.40
N GLU A 76 -16.69 -10.97 0.78
CA GLU A 76 -17.89 -10.71 1.60
C GLU A 76 -18.01 -9.23 1.99
N VAL A 77 -16.89 -8.53 2.19
CA VAL A 77 -16.88 -7.08 2.45
C VAL A 77 -17.39 -6.32 1.23
N LEU A 78 -16.90 -6.68 0.04
CA LEU A 78 -17.28 -6.06 -1.21
C LEU A 78 -18.75 -6.34 -1.56
N GLU A 79 -19.23 -7.54 -1.29
CA GLU A 79 -20.63 -7.93 -1.46
C GLU A 79 -21.54 -7.11 -0.54
N GLN A 80 -21.23 -7.04 0.76
CA GLN A 80 -21.99 -6.21 1.71
C GLN A 80 -22.00 -4.72 1.28
N MET A 81 -20.85 -4.18 0.88
CA MET A 81 -20.75 -2.81 0.38
C MET A 81 -21.61 -2.57 -0.86
N ARG A 82 -21.63 -3.53 -1.79
CA ARG A 82 -22.42 -3.46 -3.03
C ARG A 82 -23.92 -3.52 -2.76
N GLU A 83 -24.35 -4.42 -1.88
CA GLU A 83 -25.76 -4.63 -1.56
C GLU A 83 -26.35 -3.48 -0.73
N GLN A 84 -25.58 -2.97 0.23
CA GLN A 84 -26.08 -1.95 1.16
C GLN A 84 -25.77 -0.52 0.70
N GLY A 85 -24.80 -0.32 -0.20
CA GLY A 85 -24.29 1.00 -0.59
C GLY A 85 -23.62 1.76 0.56
N LYS A 86 -23.35 1.08 1.68
CA LYS A 86 -22.82 1.64 2.93
C LYS A 86 -21.93 0.64 3.64
N ALA A 87 -21.08 1.13 4.53
CA ALA A 87 -20.27 0.31 5.43
C ALA A 87 -20.15 0.97 6.80
N THR A 88 -19.89 0.17 7.84
CA THR A 88 -19.44 0.70 9.13
C THR A 88 -17.94 0.51 9.24
N ILE A 89 -17.19 1.56 9.55
CA ILE A 89 -15.73 1.51 9.66
C ILE A 89 -15.24 2.01 11.01
N GLU A 90 -14.05 1.55 11.40
CA GLU A 90 -13.22 2.13 12.46
C GLU A 90 -11.95 2.72 11.82
N VAL A 91 -11.64 4.00 12.11
CA VAL A 91 -10.56 4.75 11.44
C VAL A 91 -10.07 5.96 12.27
N PRO A 92 -8.81 6.40 12.15
CA PRO A 92 -7.68 5.66 11.59
C PRO A 92 -7.10 4.66 12.61
N LEU A 93 -6.41 3.65 12.08
CA LEU A 93 -5.60 2.67 12.81
C LEU A 93 -4.22 2.51 12.14
N GLY A 94 -3.28 1.88 12.84
CA GLY A 94 -1.91 1.65 12.37
C GLY A 94 -0.92 2.71 12.86
N GLN A 95 0.33 2.26 13.02
CA GLN A 95 1.45 3.07 13.52
C GLN A 95 2.62 3.14 12.53
N ALA A 96 2.55 2.38 11.43
CA ALA A 96 3.52 2.39 10.34
C ALA A 96 3.26 3.57 9.37
N ASP A 97 3.12 4.78 9.91
CA ASP A 97 2.80 5.97 9.12
C ASP A 97 4.05 6.69 8.58
N TYR A 98 3.85 7.46 7.53
CA TYR A 98 4.89 8.23 6.84
C TYR A 98 5.64 9.20 7.78
N ARG A 99 6.96 9.05 7.88
CA ARG A 99 7.86 9.95 8.64
C ARG A 99 8.24 11.17 7.79
N ALA A 100 7.36 12.18 7.79
CA ALA A 100 7.53 13.38 6.97
C ALA A 100 8.79 14.20 7.30
N ASP A 101 9.25 14.19 8.56
CA ASP A 101 10.41 14.95 9.01
C ASP A 101 11.76 14.23 8.80
N SER A 102 11.73 12.99 8.28
CA SER A 102 12.96 12.23 7.98
C SER A 102 13.49 12.61 6.60
N GLU A 103 14.80 12.81 6.51
CA GLU A 103 15.54 13.11 5.27
C GLU A 103 16.21 11.87 4.64
N ARG A 104 16.12 10.71 5.31
CA ARG A 104 16.72 9.44 4.88
C ARG A 104 16.10 8.96 3.57
N PRO A 105 16.82 8.46 2.56
CA PRO A 105 16.19 7.92 1.34
C PRO A 105 15.05 6.95 1.66
N MET A 106 13.92 7.07 0.97
CA MET A 106 12.71 6.28 1.24
C MET A 106 12.59 5.13 0.26
N ILE A 107 12.41 3.92 0.77
CA ILE A 107 12.12 2.73 -0.03
C ILE A 107 10.70 2.27 0.31
N LEU A 108 9.82 2.28 -0.70
CA LEU A 108 8.46 1.77 -0.58
C LEU A 108 8.40 0.39 -1.24
N ILE A 109 7.88 -0.62 -0.54
CA ILE A 109 7.79 -1.99 -1.05
C ILE A 109 6.35 -2.47 -0.94
N ALA A 110 5.76 -2.81 -2.07
CA ALA A 110 4.41 -3.34 -2.16
C ALA A 110 4.42 -4.73 -2.79
N GLY A 111 3.65 -5.66 -2.21
CA GLY A 111 3.18 -6.85 -2.92
C GLY A 111 1.68 -6.84 -3.15
N GLY A 112 1.27 -6.99 -4.40
CA GLY A 112 -0.15 -6.98 -4.77
C GLY A 112 -0.86 -5.74 -4.24
N THR A 113 -1.93 -5.91 -3.45
CA THR A 113 -2.70 -4.79 -2.87
C THR A 113 -2.04 -4.11 -1.67
N GLY A 114 -0.86 -4.56 -1.23
CA GLY A 114 0.03 -3.76 -0.39
C GLY A 114 0.33 -2.38 -1.00
N PHE A 115 0.11 -2.24 -2.32
CA PHE A 115 0.16 -0.97 -3.03
C PHE A 115 -0.71 0.13 -2.42
N SER A 116 -1.88 -0.16 -1.82
CA SER A 116 -2.69 0.90 -1.19
C SER A 116 -1.90 1.66 -0.12
N TYR A 117 -1.18 0.94 0.73
CA TYR A 117 -0.36 1.52 1.79
C TYR A 117 0.77 2.41 1.21
N THR A 118 1.55 1.86 0.28
CA THR A 118 2.66 2.61 -0.33
C THR A 118 2.17 3.77 -1.19
N TRP A 119 1.01 3.63 -1.83
CA TRP A 119 0.41 4.67 -2.67
C TRP A 119 -0.07 5.87 -1.85
N SER A 120 -0.61 5.65 -0.65
CA SER A 120 -0.94 6.74 0.26
C SER A 120 0.30 7.52 0.69
N ILE A 121 1.37 6.81 1.05
CA ILE A 121 2.66 7.40 1.45
C ILE A 121 3.28 8.17 0.27
N LEU A 122 3.36 7.57 -0.92
CA LEU A 122 3.92 8.20 -2.10
C LEU A 122 3.17 9.49 -2.48
N GLN A 123 1.83 9.47 -2.48
CA GLN A 123 1.06 10.68 -2.76
C GLN A 123 1.28 11.78 -1.73
N ALA A 124 1.38 11.45 -0.45
CA ALA A 124 1.67 12.44 0.59
C ALA A 124 3.08 13.04 0.40
N HIS A 125 4.06 12.20 0.09
CA HIS A 125 5.43 12.62 -0.17
C HIS A 125 5.55 13.52 -1.41
N LEU A 126 4.99 13.13 -2.55
CA LEU A 126 5.05 13.93 -3.80
C LEU A 126 4.27 15.26 -3.72
N ARG A 127 3.32 15.38 -2.79
CA ARG A 127 2.61 16.65 -2.52
C ARG A 127 3.37 17.56 -1.56
N ALA A 128 4.25 16.99 -0.73
CA ALA A 128 5.10 17.78 0.14
C ALA A 128 6.16 18.52 -0.70
N ALA A 129 6.67 19.64 -0.21
CA ALA A 129 7.80 20.35 -0.83
C ALA A 129 9.15 19.66 -0.58
N SER A 130 9.15 18.33 -0.40
CA SER A 130 10.33 17.53 -0.11
C SER A 130 11.02 17.11 -1.41
N THR A 131 12.35 17.08 -1.40
CA THR A 131 13.17 16.51 -2.49
C THR A 131 13.82 15.20 -2.07
N ARG A 132 13.42 14.64 -0.92
CA ARG A 132 13.93 13.38 -0.39
C ARG A 132 13.73 12.28 -1.45
N PRO A 133 14.79 11.53 -1.82
CA PRO A 133 14.66 10.46 -2.80
C PRO A 133 13.68 9.38 -2.32
N VAL A 134 12.82 8.93 -3.21
CA VAL A 134 11.90 7.82 -2.98
C VAL A 134 11.97 6.81 -4.13
N THR A 135 12.08 5.53 -3.78
CA THR A 135 11.94 4.44 -4.76
C THR A 135 10.80 3.52 -4.36
N LEU A 136 9.85 3.30 -5.27
CA LEU A 136 8.76 2.33 -5.11
C LEU A 136 9.08 1.05 -5.88
N TYR A 137 9.19 -0.05 -5.15
CA TYR A 137 9.23 -1.40 -5.68
C TYR A 137 7.85 -2.03 -5.55
N TRP A 138 7.24 -2.44 -6.67
CA TRP A 138 5.92 -3.07 -6.66
C TRP A 138 5.96 -4.45 -7.32
N GLY A 139 5.76 -5.48 -6.50
CA GLY A 139 5.73 -6.88 -6.89
C GLY A 139 4.33 -7.38 -7.26
N GLY A 140 4.22 -8.02 -8.42
CA GLY A 140 3.03 -8.74 -8.90
C GLY A 140 3.39 -10.14 -9.44
N ARG A 141 2.39 -11.00 -9.70
CA ARG A 141 2.64 -12.28 -10.38
C ARG A 141 2.88 -12.04 -11.86
N GLY A 142 2.12 -11.15 -12.48
CA GLY A 142 2.31 -10.70 -13.86
C GLY A 142 2.01 -9.21 -14.03
N ALA A 143 2.22 -8.68 -15.24
CA ALA A 143 2.06 -7.26 -15.53
C ALA A 143 0.64 -6.72 -15.21
N ALA A 144 -0.40 -7.53 -15.39
CA ALA A 144 -1.78 -7.15 -15.11
C ALA A 144 -2.07 -6.91 -13.61
N ASP A 145 -1.23 -7.42 -12.70
CA ASP A 145 -1.35 -7.16 -11.26
C ASP A 145 -0.87 -5.75 -10.89
N LEU A 146 -0.06 -5.12 -11.75
CA LEU A 146 0.47 -3.78 -11.57
C LEU A 146 -0.49 -2.75 -12.18
N TYR A 147 -1.71 -2.70 -11.68
CA TYR A 147 -2.83 -1.95 -12.26
C TYR A 147 -2.65 -0.42 -12.33
N TYR A 148 -1.60 0.13 -11.73
CA TYR A 148 -1.21 1.55 -11.79
C TYR A 148 0.15 1.76 -12.51
N ASP A 149 0.67 0.76 -13.23
CA ASP A 149 2.01 0.79 -13.85
C ASP A 149 2.25 2.03 -14.71
N GLU A 150 1.36 2.30 -15.67
CA GLU A 150 1.44 3.46 -16.57
C GLU A 150 1.51 4.78 -15.78
N LYS A 151 0.57 4.96 -14.84
CA LYS A 151 0.52 6.16 -13.98
C LYS A 151 1.80 6.35 -13.15
N LEU A 152 2.37 5.27 -12.62
CA LEU A 152 3.59 5.35 -11.80
C LEU A 152 4.82 5.66 -12.67
N ARG A 153 4.86 5.17 -13.92
CA ARG A 153 5.91 5.55 -14.88
C ARG A 153 5.85 7.03 -15.21
N GLU A 154 4.66 7.53 -15.56
CA GLU A 154 4.45 8.97 -15.81
C GLU A 154 4.88 9.84 -14.62
N LEU A 155 4.52 9.44 -13.40
CA LEU A 155 4.94 10.15 -12.19
C LEU A 155 6.46 10.12 -12.00
N SER A 156 7.12 9.00 -12.30
CA SER A 156 8.58 8.87 -12.20
C SER A 156 9.31 9.75 -13.22
N GLU A 157 8.72 9.99 -14.39
CA GLU A 157 9.23 10.95 -15.38
C GLU A 157 9.03 12.40 -14.94
N GLN A 158 7.93 12.70 -14.25
CA GLN A 158 7.59 14.05 -13.76
C GLN A 158 8.40 14.48 -12.52
N HIS A 159 8.79 13.52 -11.68
CA HIS A 159 9.46 13.78 -10.42
C HIS A 159 10.84 13.13 -10.39
N SER A 160 11.91 13.94 -10.54
CA SER A 160 13.29 13.45 -10.59
C SER A 160 13.79 12.71 -9.34
N HIS A 161 13.15 12.94 -8.19
CA HIS A 161 13.45 12.27 -6.92
C HIS A 161 12.57 11.02 -6.69
N PHE A 162 11.69 10.67 -7.62
CA PHE A 162 10.88 9.47 -7.57
C PHE A 162 11.26 8.45 -8.63
N HIS A 163 11.56 7.24 -8.18
CA HIS A 163 11.87 6.10 -9.01
C HIS A 163 10.84 5.00 -8.83
N TYR A 164 10.32 4.49 -9.94
CA TYR A 164 9.43 3.33 -9.94
C TYR A 164 10.16 2.09 -10.48
N ARG A 165 10.01 0.97 -9.77
CA ARG A 165 10.64 -0.32 -10.05
C ARG A 165 9.57 -1.42 -10.02
N PRO A 166 8.88 -1.66 -11.16
CA PRO A 166 7.96 -2.77 -11.24
C PRO A 166 8.72 -4.10 -11.29
N VAL A 167 8.21 -5.09 -10.54
CA VAL A 167 8.78 -6.44 -10.46
C VAL A 167 7.67 -7.46 -10.67
N ILE A 168 7.87 -8.42 -11.58
CA ILE A 168 6.91 -9.52 -11.79
C ILE A 168 7.56 -10.89 -11.69
N GLU A 169 6.84 -11.87 -11.18
CA GLU A 169 7.32 -13.26 -11.08
C GLU A 169 7.28 -14.00 -12.44
N HIS A 170 6.27 -13.70 -13.27
CA HIS A 170 6.03 -14.36 -14.55
C HIS A 170 6.01 -13.32 -15.68
N ALA A 171 7.15 -13.19 -16.36
CA ALA A 171 7.33 -12.30 -17.49
C ALA A 171 7.06 -13.01 -18.82
N ASP A 172 6.45 -12.29 -19.75
CA ASP A 172 6.47 -12.61 -21.18
C ASP A 172 7.59 -11.83 -21.89
N GLU A 173 7.75 -12.05 -23.19
CA GLU A 173 8.79 -11.40 -24.01
C GLU A 173 8.64 -9.87 -24.10
N SER A 174 7.48 -9.31 -23.73
CA SER A 174 7.23 -7.86 -23.76
C SER A 174 7.65 -7.16 -22.46
N TRP A 175 8.02 -7.92 -21.42
CA TRP A 175 8.43 -7.36 -20.14
C TRP A 175 9.89 -6.88 -20.16
N HIS A 176 10.08 -5.61 -19.78
CA HIS A 176 11.39 -4.97 -19.71
C HIS A 176 11.78 -4.55 -18.29
N GLY A 177 10.96 -4.86 -17.28
CA GLY A 177 11.22 -4.56 -15.87
C GLY A 177 12.01 -5.67 -15.16
N ALA A 178 12.13 -5.57 -13.84
CA ALA A 178 12.75 -6.62 -13.03
C ALA A 178 11.86 -7.88 -13.00
N ILE A 179 12.50 -9.04 -12.90
CA ILE A 179 11.84 -10.35 -12.87
C ILE A 179 12.23 -11.07 -11.58
N GLY A 180 11.25 -11.58 -10.84
CA GLY A 180 11.46 -12.34 -9.62
C GLY A 180 10.76 -11.74 -8.40
N LEU A 181 11.37 -11.87 -7.23
CA LEU A 181 10.81 -11.41 -5.96
C LEU A 181 11.20 -9.95 -5.71
N VAL A 182 10.22 -9.15 -5.27
CA VAL A 182 10.39 -7.70 -5.09
C VAL A 182 11.57 -7.31 -4.18
N HIS A 183 11.84 -8.10 -3.14
CA HIS A 183 12.92 -7.82 -2.20
C HIS A 183 14.31 -8.12 -2.77
N HIS A 184 14.43 -9.07 -3.71
CA HIS A 184 15.68 -9.28 -4.43
C HIS A 184 16.01 -8.07 -5.30
N ALA A 185 15.01 -7.50 -6.00
CA ALA A 185 15.22 -6.30 -6.81
C ALA A 185 15.70 -5.10 -5.96
N VAL A 186 15.25 -4.99 -4.72
CA VAL A 186 15.78 -3.99 -3.78
C VAL A 186 17.25 -4.26 -3.46
N LEU A 187 17.60 -5.50 -3.10
CA LEU A 187 18.97 -5.87 -2.73
C LEU A 187 19.97 -5.78 -3.90
N GLU A 188 19.50 -5.92 -5.13
CA GLU A 188 20.32 -5.76 -6.34
C GLU A 188 20.64 -4.28 -6.63
N GLU A 189 19.71 -3.36 -6.35
CA GLU A 189 19.85 -1.95 -6.69
C GLU A 189 20.35 -1.08 -5.52
N GLN A 190 19.99 -1.43 -4.28
CA GLN A 190 20.31 -0.67 -3.08
C GLN A 190 21.55 -1.26 -2.41
N SER A 191 22.67 -0.52 -2.51
CA SER A 191 23.96 -0.94 -1.95
C SER A 191 24.10 -0.71 -0.45
N ASP A 192 23.30 0.18 0.13
CA ASP A 192 23.33 0.51 1.55
C ASP A 192 21.91 0.78 2.09
N LEU A 193 21.42 -0.12 2.95
CA LEU A 193 20.15 0.03 3.63
C LEU A 193 20.27 0.70 5.00
N ASN A 194 21.49 0.93 5.51
CA ASN A 194 21.71 1.50 6.84
C ASN A 194 21.18 2.92 6.97
N GLU A 195 21.06 3.65 5.85
CA GLU A 195 20.62 5.05 5.79
C GLU A 195 19.21 5.25 5.22
N ALA A 196 18.49 4.17 4.91
CA ALA A 196 17.13 4.26 4.36
C ALA A 196 16.05 4.19 5.45
N ASP A 197 14.86 4.71 5.11
CA ASP A 197 13.60 4.31 5.75
C ASP A 197 12.85 3.41 4.78
N VAL A 198 12.48 2.21 5.24
CA VAL A 198 11.80 1.20 4.42
C VAL A 198 10.36 1.03 4.89
N TYR A 199 9.41 1.20 3.99
CA TYR A 199 7.99 1.01 4.24
C TYR A 199 7.50 -0.17 3.41
N VAL A 200 7.01 -1.23 4.07
CA VAL A 200 6.64 -2.50 3.43
C VAL A 200 5.20 -2.89 3.72
N ALA A 201 4.47 -3.30 2.68
CA ALA A 201 3.16 -3.90 2.81
C ALA A 201 2.94 -5.04 1.81
N GLY A 202 2.36 -6.14 2.28
CA GLY A 202 2.11 -7.33 1.48
C GLY A 202 1.70 -8.51 2.36
N ARG A 203 1.78 -9.72 1.80
CA ARG A 203 1.56 -10.94 2.59
C ARG A 203 2.57 -11.05 3.73
N PHE A 204 2.16 -11.59 4.87
CA PHE A 204 2.97 -11.63 6.10
C PHE A 204 4.26 -12.42 5.89
N GLU A 205 4.22 -13.49 5.08
CA GLU A 205 5.41 -14.29 4.74
C GLU A 205 6.44 -13.45 4.00
N MET A 206 6.01 -12.58 3.08
CA MET A 206 6.91 -11.69 2.35
C MET A 206 7.50 -10.62 3.27
N VAL A 207 6.67 -10.00 4.13
CA VAL A 207 7.16 -8.98 5.08
C VAL A 207 8.19 -9.58 6.04
N ARG A 208 7.97 -10.83 6.49
CA ARG A 208 8.93 -11.55 7.34
C ARG A 208 10.26 -11.78 6.65
N VAL A 209 10.25 -12.26 5.41
CA VAL A 209 11.48 -12.47 4.63
C VAL A 209 12.22 -11.15 4.42
N ILE A 210 11.51 -10.08 4.03
CA ILE A 210 12.09 -8.74 3.88
C ILE A 210 12.77 -8.27 5.16
N ARG A 211 12.09 -8.40 6.31
CA ARG A 211 12.64 -8.01 7.61
C ARG A 211 13.96 -8.73 7.87
N ASP A 212 13.97 -10.05 7.73
CA ASP A 212 15.12 -10.87 8.08
C ASP A 212 16.29 -10.61 7.11
N ASP A 213 16.03 -10.56 5.80
CA ASP A 213 17.05 -10.33 4.77
C ASP A 213 17.63 -8.92 4.84
N PHE A 214 16.80 -7.89 4.99
CA PHE A 214 17.27 -6.50 5.00
C PHE A 214 18.03 -6.18 6.27
N HIS A 215 17.60 -6.74 7.41
CA HIS A 215 18.35 -6.61 8.65
C HIS A 215 19.73 -7.25 8.54
N ALA A 216 19.84 -8.42 7.89
CA ALA A 216 21.14 -9.04 7.60
C ALA A 216 22.04 -8.19 6.69
N GLN A 217 21.45 -7.29 5.89
CA GLN A 217 22.15 -6.30 5.06
C GLN A 217 22.35 -4.93 5.74
N GLY A 218 22.05 -4.84 7.04
CA GLY A 218 22.34 -3.66 7.86
C GLY A 218 21.15 -2.74 8.16
N LEU A 219 19.96 -2.96 7.57
CA LEU A 219 18.80 -2.13 7.88
C LEU A 219 18.50 -2.14 9.39
N PRO A 220 18.52 -0.97 10.07
CA PRO A 220 18.06 -0.88 11.45
C PRO A 220 16.56 -1.18 11.51
N LEU A 221 16.13 -2.07 12.39
CA LEU A 221 14.73 -2.52 12.45
C LEU A 221 13.77 -1.36 12.80
N GLU A 222 14.27 -0.35 13.52
CA GLU A 222 13.54 0.89 13.79
C GLU A 222 13.24 1.72 12.54
N GLN A 223 13.95 1.46 11.42
CA GLN A 223 13.71 2.08 10.12
C GLN A 223 12.96 1.18 9.14
N LEU A 224 12.42 0.05 9.62
CA LEU A 224 11.53 -0.81 8.88
C LEU A 224 10.09 -0.64 9.40
N TYR A 225 9.22 -0.14 8.53
CA TYR A 225 7.84 0.22 8.85
C TYR A 225 6.85 -0.64 8.07
N GLY A 226 5.89 -1.22 8.76
CA GLY A 226 4.77 -1.95 8.15
C GLY A 226 3.91 -2.61 9.23
N ASP A 227 2.59 -2.49 9.16
CA ASP A 227 1.72 -2.98 10.24
C ASP A 227 1.83 -4.50 10.47
N ALA A 228 2.19 -5.27 9.44
CA ALA A 228 2.44 -6.71 9.57
C ALA A 228 3.58 -7.03 10.56
N LEU A 229 4.56 -6.13 10.75
CA LEU A 229 5.68 -6.28 11.69
C LEU A 229 5.22 -6.39 13.15
N ALA A 230 4.05 -5.82 13.48
CA ALA A 230 3.49 -5.92 14.82
C ALA A 230 2.96 -7.33 15.17
N PHE A 231 2.90 -8.23 14.19
CA PHE A 231 2.32 -9.57 14.31
C PHE A 231 3.33 -10.70 14.04
N ILE A 232 4.60 -10.40 13.75
CA ILE A 232 5.64 -11.38 13.36
C ILE A 232 6.94 -11.25 14.16
#